data_AF-A0A286TWY5-F1
#
_entry.id   AF-A0A286TWY5-F1
#
_cell.length_a   1.000
_cell.length_b   1.000
_cell.length_c   1.000
_cell.angle_alpha   90.00
_cell.angle_beta   90.00
_cell.angle_gamma   90.00
#
_symmetry.space_group_name_H-M   'P 1'
#
loop_
_entity.id
_entity.type
_entity.pdbx_description
1 polymer ?
#
loop_
_entity_poly.entity_id
_entity_poly.type
_entity_poly.pdbx_seq_one_letter_code
_entity_poly.pdbx_strand_id
1 'polypeptide(L)'
;KEYDMKQFILTTILLLTIAGNSFGSETGNSIIKEKWPEIIIASCSIISLAISLVAVYLAGRASNINKRIFKRQGIIDLHMAWRGVNEIDTDNLIGPDVNNAANALDLTASLWNHDVIEKIVLYQSYWPSFKLLYETLNVCNKQVPGYAKSCKAFLSSEMTRAYEDMKKFDILSVKTTSV
;
A
#
# COMPACT_ATOMS: atom_id res chain seq x y z
N LYS A 1 15.06 18.83 -4.85
CA LYS A 1 14.76 17.74 -5.80
C LYS A 1 13.80 18.15 -6.91
N GLU A 2 12.72 18.88 -6.63
CA GLU A 2 11.86 19.46 -7.69
C GLU A 2 12.59 20.52 -8.54
N TYR A 3 13.49 21.28 -7.91
CA TYR A 3 14.36 22.27 -8.55
C TYR A 3 15.33 21.66 -9.59
N ASP A 4 15.78 20.43 -9.37
CA ASP A 4 16.71 19.72 -10.26
C ASP A 4 16.04 19.31 -11.58
N MET A 5 14.78 18.89 -11.49
CA MET A 5 14.01 18.45 -12.66
C MET A 5 13.57 19.63 -13.53
N LYS A 6 13.18 20.76 -12.90
CA LYS A 6 12.90 22.00 -13.64
C LYS A 6 14.16 22.53 -14.33
N GLN A 7 15.31 22.51 -13.65
CA GLN A 7 16.59 22.88 -14.26
C GLN A 7 16.96 21.95 -15.40
N PHE A 8 16.82 20.64 -15.25
CA PHE A 8 17.09 19.66 -16.31
C PHE A 8 16.20 19.87 -17.55
N ILE A 9 14.90 20.10 -17.35
CA ILE A 9 13.95 20.38 -18.46
C ILE A 9 14.30 21.71 -19.13
N LEU A 10 14.57 22.77 -18.36
CA LEU A 10 14.99 24.07 -18.89
C LEU A 10 16.30 23.97 -19.67
N THR A 11 17.30 23.25 -19.17
CA THR A 11 18.57 23.06 -19.88
C THR A 11 18.39 22.24 -21.16
N THR A 12 17.45 21.29 -21.18
CA THR A 12 17.19 20.46 -22.37
C THR A 12 16.44 21.25 -23.45
N ILE A 13 15.45 22.06 -23.07
CA ILE A 13 14.75 22.98 -23.98
C ILE A 13 15.73 24.04 -24.51
N LEU A 14 16.60 24.57 -23.64
CA LEU A 14 17.63 25.53 -24.03
C LEU A 14 18.64 24.90 -25.00
N LEU A 15 19.10 23.67 -24.76
CA LEU A 15 20.00 22.94 -25.66
C LEU A 15 19.34 22.62 -27.01
N LEU A 16 18.05 22.27 -27.05
CA LEU A 16 17.29 22.09 -28.29
C LEU A 16 17.13 23.40 -29.06
N THR A 17 16.90 24.51 -28.35
CA THR A 17 16.76 25.85 -28.95
C THR A 17 18.11 26.37 -29.47
N ILE A 18 19.20 26.14 -28.72
CA ILE A 18 20.57 26.49 -29.14
C ILE A 18 21.00 25.62 -30.31
N ALA A 19 20.73 24.30 -30.29
CA ALA A 19 21.03 23.42 -31.43
C ALA A 19 20.24 23.82 -32.69
N GLY A 20 19.00 24.28 -32.54
CA GLY A 20 18.21 24.84 -33.64
C GLY A 20 18.72 26.18 -34.16
N ASN A 21 19.20 27.07 -33.28
CA ASN A 21 19.64 28.42 -33.64
C ASN A 21 21.12 28.52 -34.07
N SER A 22 21.99 27.59 -33.65
CA SER A 22 23.43 27.64 -33.91
C SER A 22 23.82 27.14 -35.31
N PHE A 23 22.88 26.57 -36.07
CA PHE A 23 23.14 25.98 -37.39
C PHE A 23 22.53 26.79 -38.56
N GLY A 24 22.23 28.07 -38.31
CA GLY A 24 21.85 29.06 -39.33
C GLY A 24 23.02 29.85 -39.93
N SER A 25 24.26 29.59 -39.53
CA SER A 25 25.45 30.32 -40.02
C SER A 25 26.35 29.40 -40.84
N GLU A 26 26.21 29.55 -42.16
CA GLU A 26 27.18 29.29 -43.24
C GLU A 26 28.37 28.36 -42.94
N THR A 27 28.38 27.18 -43.59
CA THR A 27 29.54 26.69 -44.36
C THR A 27 29.16 25.44 -45.17
N GLY A 28 29.75 25.35 -46.37
CA GLY A 28 29.25 24.54 -47.47
C GLY A 28 29.64 23.07 -47.39
N ASN A 29 28.64 22.20 -47.40
CA ASN A 29 28.70 20.89 -48.04
C ASN A 29 27.25 20.42 -48.31
N SER A 30 26.83 20.37 -49.57
CA SER A 30 25.44 20.05 -49.98
C SER A 30 24.97 18.68 -49.51
N ILE A 31 25.90 17.74 -49.32
CA ILE A 31 25.65 16.39 -48.81
C ILE A 31 25.21 16.39 -47.34
N ILE A 32 25.67 17.37 -46.56
CA ILE A 32 25.34 17.45 -45.14
C ILE A 32 23.92 18.02 -45.00
N LYS A 33 23.57 19.07 -45.77
CA LYS A 33 22.23 19.72 -45.80
C LYS A 33 21.07 18.74 -46.04
N GLU A 34 21.28 17.73 -46.88
CA GLU A 34 20.25 16.74 -47.25
C GLU A 34 19.99 15.70 -46.14
N LYS A 35 20.99 15.38 -45.32
CA LYS A 35 20.89 14.35 -44.26
C LYS A 35 20.57 14.91 -42.85
N TRP A 36 20.45 16.22 -42.71
CA TRP A 36 20.10 16.91 -41.46
C TRP A 36 18.82 16.40 -40.75
N PRO A 37 17.68 16.19 -41.45
CA PRO A 37 16.47 15.76 -40.77
C PRO A 37 16.59 14.36 -40.17
N GLU A 38 17.35 13.46 -40.80
CA GLU A 38 17.56 12.09 -40.28
C GLU A 38 18.40 12.07 -39.00
N ILE A 39 19.42 12.93 -38.92
CA ILE A 39 20.30 13.06 -37.75
C ILE A 39 19.53 13.60 -36.53
N ILE A 40 18.62 14.57 -36.75
CA ILE A 40 17.79 15.15 -35.68
C ILE A 40 16.79 14.10 -35.15
N ILE A 41 16.16 13.32 -36.03
CA ILE A 41 15.19 12.29 -35.64
C ILE A 41 15.88 11.15 -34.87
N ALA A 42 17.07 10.73 -35.32
CA ALA A 42 17.85 9.70 -34.64
C ALA A 42 18.30 10.14 -33.23
N SER A 43 18.71 11.41 -33.08
CA SER A 43 19.16 11.95 -31.78
C SER A 43 17.99 12.18 -30.79
N CYS A 44 16.80 12.57 -31.26
CA CYS A 44 15.60 12.65 -30.42
C CYS A 44 15.19 11.29 -29.86
N SER A 45 15.37 10.21 -30.64
CA SER A 45 15.01 8.84 -30.23
C SER A 45 15.85 8.37 -29.04
N ILE A 46 17.14 8.69 -29.03
CA ILE A 46 18.08 8.33 -27.94
C ILE A 46 17.74 9.12 -26.66
N ILE A 47 17.44 10.41 -26.80
CA ILE A 47 17.08 11.28 -25.67
C ILE A 47 15.75 10.81 -25.05
N SER A 48 14.75 10.47 -25.88
CA SER A 48 13.48 9.92 -25.39
C SER A 48 13.66 8.60 -24.64
N LEU A 49 14.58 7.75 -25.08
CA LEU A 49 14.87 6.47 -24.43
C LEU A 49 15.53 6.70 -23.06
N ALA A 50 16.44 7.67 -22.95
CA ALA A 50 17.04 8.06 -21.69
C ALA A 50 16.03 8.63 -20.69
N ILE A 51 15.12 9.51 -21.14
CA ILE A 51 14.04 10.07 -20.30
C ILE A 51 13.13 8.95 -19.80
N SER A 52 12.74 8.01 -20.67
CA SER A 52 11.90 6.86 -20.31
C SER A 52 12.57 5.96 -19.26
N LEU A 53 13.87 5.68 -19.39
CA LEU A 53 14.62 4.88 -18.41
C LEU A 53 14.66 5.55 -17.02
N VAL A 54 14.89 6.86 -16.98
CA VAL A 54 14.86 7.63 -15.73
C VAL A 54 13.44 7.62 -15.12
N ALA A 55 12.40 7.77 -15.94
CA ALA A 55 11.02 7.72 -15.49
C ALA A 55 10.66 6.34 -14.89
N VAL A 56 11.03 5.24 -15.55
CA VAL A 56 10.82 3.87 -15.05
C VAL A 56 11.58 3.64 -13.74
N TYR A 57 12.83 4.10 -13.64
CA TYR A 57 13.63 4.00 -12.42
C TYR A 57 13.00 4.77 -11.25
N LEU A 58 12.54 6.00 -11.49
CA LEU A 58 11.86 6.82 -10.48
C LEU A 58 10.51 6.21 -10.08
N ALA A 59 9.73 5.68 -11.04
CA ALA A 59 8.47 4.99 -10.78
C ALA A 59 8.67 3.75 -9.90
N GLY A 60 9.71 2.97 -10.15
CA GLY A 60 10.09 1.83 -9.31
C GLY A 60 10.42 2.25 -7.88
N ARG A 61 11.17 3.36 -7.71
CA ARG A 61 11.51 3.89 -6.38
C ARG A 61 10.28 4.43 -5.64
N ALA A 62 9.39 5.13 -6.34
CA ALA A 62 8.13 5.64 -5.81
C ALA A 62 7.21 4.50 -5.34
N SER A 63 7.09 3.43 -6.12
CA SER A 63 6.31 2.23 -5.75
C SER A 63 6.80 1.61 -4.43
N ASN A 64 8.12 1.49 -4.25
CA ASN A 64 8.70 0.96 -3.01
C ASN A 64 8.54 1.88 -1.79
N ILE A 65 8.52 3.20 -2.01
CA ILE A 65 8.23 4.17 -0.95
C ILE A 65 6.75 4.10 -0.56
N ASN A 66 5.86 4.07 -1.54
CA ASN A 66 4.42 3.96 -1.33
C ASN A 66 4.08 2.69 -0.54
N LYS A 67 4.65 1.53 -0.91
CA LYS A 67 4.48 0.28 -0.14
C LYS A 67 4.87 0.41 1.33
N ARG A 68 5.98 1.09 1.63
CA ARG A 68 6.42 1.31 3.02
C ARG A 68 5.52 2.28 3.78
N ILE A 69 5.00 3.30 3.12
CA ILE A 69 4.05 4.24 3.72
C ILE A 69 2.72 3.54 4.00
N PHE A 70 2.19 2.75 3.06
CA PHE A 70 0.96 1.98 3.27
C PHE A 70 1.10 0.97 4.42
N LYS A 71 2.24 0.26 4.49
CA LYS A 71 2.56 -0.62 5.64
C LYS A 71 2.52 0.13 6.98
N ARG A 72 3.13 1.32 7.05
CA ARG A 72 3.16 2.12 8.29
C ARG A 72 1.80 2.70 8.65
N GLN A 73 1.07 3.24 7.68
CA GLN A 73 -0.25 3.79 7.91
C GLN A 73 -1.22 2.69 8.38
N GLY A 74 -1.20 1.52 7.74
CA GLY A 74 -2.00 0.37 8.17
C GLY A 74 -1.70 -0.08 9.61
N ILE A 75 -0.44 -0.05 10.05
CA ILE A 75 -0.08 -0.38 11.44
C ILE A 75 -0.58 0.69 12.42
N ILE A 76 -0.49 1.97 12.07
CA ILE A 76 -0.96 3.08 12.92
C ILE A 76 -2.48 3.01 13.08
N ASP A 77 -3.20 2.85 11.97
CA ASP A 77 -4.66 2.74 11.97
C ASP A 77 -5.10 1.52 12.77
N LEU A 78 -4.36 0.41 12.68
CA LEU A 78 -4.59 -0.79 13.48
C LEU A 78 -4.40 -0.51 14.98
N HIS A 79 -3.27 0.07 15.40
CA HIS A 79 -3.06 0.43 16.80
C HIS A 79 -4.14 1.39 17.33
N MET A 80 -4.59 2.34 16.51
CA MET A 80 -5.65 3.27 16.87
C MET A 80 -7.00 2.57 17.02
N ALA A 81 -7.34 1.64 16.12
CA ALA A 81 -8.56 0.84 16.22
C ALA A 81 -8.61 0.00 17.50
N TRP A 82 -7.48 -0.58 17.90
CA TRP A 82 -7.37 -1.41 19.10
C TRP A 82 -7.33 -0.63 20.42
N ARG A 83 -7.04 0.68 20.40
CA ARG A 83 -6.93 1.51 21.62
C ARG A 83 -8.24 1.68 22.40
N GLY A 84 -9.38 1.52 21.74
CA GLY A 84 -10.72 1.64 22.33
C GLY A 84 -11.47 0.32 22.46
N VAL A 85 -10.78 -0.82 22.29
CA VAL A 85 -11.40 -2.14 22.35
C VAL A 85 -11.32 -2.66 23.78
N ASN A 86 -12.48 -2.75 24.41
CA ASN A 86 -12.65 -3.38 25.71
C ASN A 86 -13.02 -4.86 25.56
N GLU A 87 -12.86 -5.63 26.63
CA GLU A 87 -13.41 -6.98 26.70
C GLU A 87 -14.94 -6.92 26.65
N ILE A 88 -15.56 -7.86 25.94
CA ILE A 88 -17.01 -7.91 25.77
C ILE A 88 -17.59 -8.74 26.92
N ASP A 89 -18.18 -8.07 27.90
CA ASP A 89 -19.02 -8.72 28.90
C ASP A 89 -20.36 -9.12 28.25
N THR A 90 -20.55 -10.42 28.04
CA THR A 90 -21.78 -10.92 27.44
C THR A 90 -22.99 -10.78 28.36
N ASP A 91 -22.81 -10.62 29.68
CA ASP A 91 -23.89 -10.44 30.63
C ASP A 91 -24.35 -8.98 30.73
N ASN A 92 -23.41 -8.04 30.62
CA ASN A 92 -23.67 -6.61 30.57
C ASN A 92 -23.18 -6.00 29.24
N LEU A 93 -23.87 -6.34 28.14
CA LEU A 93 -23.47 -5.87 26.82
C LEU A 93 -23.52 -4.34 26.72
N ILE A 94 -22.41 -3.75 26.25
CA ILE A 94 -22.30 -2.34 25.94
C ILE A 94 -22.17 -2.20 24.42
N GLY A 95 -23.16 -1.54 23.79
CA GLY A 95 -23.22 -1.41 22.34
C GLY A 95 -21.96 -0.81 21.69
N PRO A 96 -21.43 0.32 22.20
CA PRO A 96 -20.18 0.89 21.71
C PRO A 96 -18.98 -0.06 21.77
N ASP A 97 -18.86 -0.89 22.81
CA ASP A 97 -17.75 -1.84 22.96
C ASP A 97 -17.81 -2.93 21.89
N VAL A 98 -18.99 -3.49 21.65
CA VAL A 98 -19.22 -4.48 20.58
C VAL A 98 -18.89 -3.89 19.22
N ASN A 99 -19.32 -2.66 18.95
CA ASN A 99 -19.06 -1.98 17.69
C ASN A 99 -17.56 -1.67 17.50
N ASN A 100 -16.87 -1.21 18.53
CA ASN A 100 -15.42 -0.95 18.48
C ASN A 100 -14.63 -2.24 18.26
N ALA A 101 -14.99 -3.33 18.96
CA ALA A 101 -14.39 -4.64 18.77
C ALA A 101 -14.60 -5.15 17.33
N ALA A 102 -15.82 -5.07 16.80
CA ALA A 102 -16.11 -5.47 15.43
C ALA A 102 -15.28 -4.66 14.41
N ASN A 103 -15.17 -3.33 14.58
CA ASN A 103 -14.37 -2.50 13.69
C ASN A 103 -12.87 -2.85 13.74
N ALA A 104 -12.33 -3.14 14.92
CA ALA A 104 -10.94 -3.55 15.07
C ALA A 104 -10.69 -4.93 14.44
N LEU A 105 -11.63 -5.88 14.59
CA LEU A 105 -11.57 -7.18 13.91
C LEU A 105 -11.64 -7.01 12.39
N ASP A 106 -12.50 -6.15 11.87
CA ASP A 106 -12.65 -5.94 10.41
C ASP A 106 -11.38 -5.36 9.81
N LEU A 107 -10.79 -4.36 10.47
CA LEU A 107 -9.54 -3.76 10.03
C LEU A 107 -8.39 -4.78 10.07
N THR A 108 -8.29 -5.56 11.15
CA THR A 108 -7.28 -6.61 11.27
C THR A 108 -7.45 -7.66 10.16
N ALA A 109 -8.69 -8.07 9.90
CA ALA A 109 -9.03 -9.03 8.85
C ALA A 109 -8.68 -8.50 7.45
N SER A 110 -9.00 -7.24 7.17
CA SER A 110 -8.64 -6.59 5.90
C SER A 110 -7.12 -6.56 5.70
N LEU A 111 -6.36 -6.17 6.73
CA LEU A 111 -4.89 -6.14 6.67
C LEU A 111 -4.28 -7.53 6.49
N TRP A 112 -4.89 -8.56 7.10
CA TRP A 112 -4.49 -9.96 6.96
C TRP A 112 -4.80 -10.53 5.57
N ASN A 113 -6.03 -10.36 5.09
CA ASN A 113 -6.50 -10.94 3.83
C ASN A 113 -5.83 -10.31 2.60
N HIS A 114 -5.42 -9.04 2.68
CA HIS A 114 -4.77 -8.31 1.58
C HIS A 114 -3.24 -8.22 1.68
N ASP A 115 -2.61 -8.91 2.62
CA ASP A 115 -1.14 -8.92 2.81
C ASP A 115 -0.54 -7.51 2.91
N VAL A 116 -1.29 -6.56 3.47
CA VAL A 116 -0.85 -5.16 3.62
C VAL A 116 0.31 -5.09 4.61
N ILE A 117 0.25 -5.88 5.67
CA ILE A 117 1.28 -6.03 6.70
C ILE A 117 1.75 -7.49 6.70
N GLU A 118 3.00 -7.71 7.10
CA GLU A 118 3.54 -9.06 7.21
C GLU A 118 2.74 -9.90 8.21
N LYS A 119 2.21 -11.05 7.76
CA LYS A 119 1.33 -11.91 8.55
C LYS A 119 1.90 -12.25 9.93
N ILE A 120 3.21 -12.47 10.03
CA ILE A 120 3.87 -12.76 11.31
C ILE A 120 3.72 -11.62 12.33
N VAL A 121 3.77 -10.35 11.89
CA VAL A 121 3.62 -9.18 12.76
C VAL A 121 2.19 -9.07 13.26
N LEU A 122 1.22 -9.25 12.36
CA LEU A 122 -0.21 -9.26 12.72
C LEU A 122 -0.52 -10.40 13.69
N TYR A 123 0.02 -11.59 13.40
CA TYR A 123 -0.16 -12.77 14.21
C TYR A 123 0.39 -12.57 15.63
N GLN A 124 1.66 -12.22 15.76
CA GLN A 124 2.30 -12.04 17.08
C GLN A 124 1.66 -10.96 17.93
N SER A 125 1.20 -9.88 17.30
CA SER A 125 0.71 -8.70 18.03
C SER A 125 -0.78 -8.77 18.36
N TYR A 126 -1.60 -9.38 17.49
CA TYR A 126 -3.05 -9.26 17.58
C TYR A 126 -3.80 -10.59 17.61
N TRP A 127 -3.17 -11.72 17.28
CA TRP A 127 -3.88 -13.01 17.24
C TRP A 127 -4.59 -13.36 18.56
N PRO A 128 -3.97 -13.22 19.76
CA PRO A 128 -4.65 -13.58 21.00
C PRO A 128 -5.94 -12.79 21.23
N SER A 129 -5.89 -11.46 21.03
CA SER A 129 -7.04 -10.57 21.20
C SER A 129 -8.08 -10.75 20.10
N PHE A 130 -7.63 -10.94 18.85
CA PHE A 130 -8.49 -11.22 17.71
C PHE A 130 -9.29 -12.51 17.93
N LYS A 131 -8.60 -13.59 18.30
CA LYS A 131 -9.20 -14.89 18.59
C LYS A 131 -10.26 -14.78 19.69
N LEU A 132 -9.90 -14.17 20.83
CA LEU A 132 -10.79 -14.03 21.98
C LEU A 132 -12.07 -13.26 21.61
N LEU A 133 -11.94 -12.10 20.98
CA LEU A 133 -13.09 -11.29 20.61
C LEU A 133 -13.96 -11.95 19.55
N TYR A 134 -13.34 -12.58 18.54
CA TYR A 134 -14.08 -13.31 17.51
C TYR A 134 -14.89 -14.46 18.11
N GLU A 135 -14.28 -15.26 18.99
CA GLU A 135 -14.94 -16.38 19.66
C GLU A 135 -16.09 -15.89 20.56
N THR A 136 -15.87 -14.85 21.35
CA THR A 136 -16.90 -14.22 22.20
C THR A 136 -18.08 -13.72 21.37
N LEU A 137 -17.82 -13.01 20.27
CA LEU A 137 -18.87 -12.51 19.38
C LEU A 137 -19.63 -13.63 18.65
N ASN A 138 -18.93 -14.70 18.26
CA ASN A 138 -19.52 -15.80 17.51
C ASN A 138 -20.45 -16.67 18.37
N VAL A 139 -20.18 -16.77 19.67
CA VAL A 139 -21.02 -17.50 20.64
C VAL A 139 -22.14 -16.61 21.19
N CYS A 140 -21.94 -15.29 21.25
CA CYS A 140 -22.98 -14.36 21.70
C CYS A 140 -24.15 -14.27 20.70
N ASN A 141 -25.32 -14.76 21.11
CA ASN A 141 -26.59 -14.61 20.37
C ASN A 141 -27.50 -13.50 20.92
N LYS A 142 -27.05 -12.76 21.95
CA LYS A 142 -27.80 -11.66 22.54
C LYS A 142 -27.85 -10.46 21.58
N GLN A 143 -28.93 -9.68 21.66
CA GLN A 143 -29.08 -8.45 20.89
C GLN A 143 -28.23 -7.34 21.52
N VAL A 144 -27.50 -6.60 20.69
CA VAL A 144 -26.61 -5.55 21.15
C VAL A 144 -27.42 -4.28 21.47
N PRO A 145 -27.30 -3.68 22.67
CA PRO A 145 -28.03 -2.47 23.01
C PRO A 145 -27.71 -1.32 22.04
N GLY A 146 -28.76 -0.64 21.56
CA GLY A 146 -28.63 0.42 20.55
C GLY A 146 -28.57 -0.08 19.09
N TYR A 147 -28.59 -1.40 18.87
CA TYR A 147 -28.55 -1.99 17.52
C TYR A 147 -29.66 -3.04 17.33
N ALA A 148 -30.12 -3.20 16.08
CA ALA A 148 -31.10 -4.22 15.69
C ALA A 148 -30.45 -5.58 15.33
N LYS A 149 -29.21 -5.81 15.77
CA LYS A 149 -28.37 -6.95 15.38
C LYS A 149 -27.87 -7.69 16.62
N SER A 150 -27.68 -9.01 16.50
CA SER A 150 -26.99 -9.82 17.52
C SER A 150 -25.47 -9.64 17.43
N CYS A 151 -24.73 -10.00 18.48
CA CYS A 151 -23.26 -9.94 18.45
C CYS A 151 -22.69 -10.66 17.22
N LYS A 152 -23.17 -11.87 16.93
CA LYS A 152 -22.75 -12.67 15.78
C LYS A 152 -22.97 -11.96 14.44
N ALA A 153 -24.00 -11.14 14.32
CA ALA A 153 -24.31 -10.40 13.09
C ALA A 153 -23.36 -9.21 12.83
N PHE A 154 -22.44 -8.89 13.77
CA PHE A 154 -21.32 -7.98 13.53
C PHE A 154 -20.12 -8.66 12.87
N LEU A 155 -20.07 -10.00 12.86
CA LEU A 155 -19.00 -10.74 12.21
C LEU A 155 -19.21 -10.76 10.69
N SER A 156 -18.23 -10.22 9.96
CA SER A 156 -18.20 -10.27 8.50
C SER A 156 -17.58 -11.59 8.01
N SER A 157 -17.86 -11.95 6.74
CA SER A 157 -17.21 -13.11 6.12
C SER A 157 -15.69 -12.96 6.03
N GLU A 158 -15.20 -11.72 5.89
CA GLU A 158 -13.77 -11.41 5.86
C GLU A 158 -13.11 -11.69 7.21
N MET A 159 -13.79 -11.34 8.32
CA MET A 159 -13.32 -11.69 9.67
C MET A 159 -13.24 -13.20 9.87
N THR A 160 -14.27 -13.95 9.47
CA THR A 160 -14.27 -15.43 9.55
C THR A 160 -13.13 -16.03 8.73
N ARG A 161 -12.91 -15.53 7.51
CA ARG A 161 -11.81 -15.99 6.67
C ARG A 161 -10.45 -15.74 7.33
N ALA A 162 -10.24 -14.52 7.85
CA ALA A 162 -9.01 -14.17 8.55
C ALA A 162 -8.79 -15.03 9.79
N TYR A 163 -9.84 -15.27 10.60
CA TYR A 163 -9.79 -16.15 11.76
C TYR A 163 -9.29 -17.57 11.39
N GLU A 164 -9.90 -18.20 10.39
CA GLU A 164 -9.54 -19.55 9.97
C GLU A 164 -8.11 -19.62 9.42
N ASP A 165 -7.68 -18.60 8.68
CA ASP A 165 -6.32 -18.55 8.14
C ASP A 165 -5.27 -18.28 9.23
N MET A 166 -5.54 -17.40 10.19
CA MET A 166 -4.67 -17.16 11.35
C MET A 166 -4.58 -18.40 12.24
N LYS A 167 -5.69 -19.12 12.44
CA LYS A 167 -5.72 -20.39 13.19
C LYS A 167 -4.88 -21.48 12.52
N LYS A 168 -4.91 -21.58 11.19
CA LYS A 168 -4.02 -22.50 10.45
C LYS A 168 -2.55 -22.07 10.59
N PHE A 169 -2.29 -20.76 10.53
CA PHE A 169 -0.95 -20.21 10.70
C PHE A 169 -0.36 -20.54 12.08
N ASP A 170 -1.18 -20.48 13.16
CA ASP A 170 -0.81 -20.89 14.51
C ASP A 170 -0.28 -22.34 14.54
N ILE A 171 -1.08 -23.28 14.02
CA ILE A 171 -0.73 -24.71 13.97
C ILE A 171 0.59 -24.94 13.23
N LEU A 172 0.85 -24.21 12.15
CA LEU A 172 2.10 -24.30 11.38
C LEU A 172 3.29 -23.72 12.15
N SER A 173 3.10 -22.60 12.84
CA SER A 173 4.16 -21.95 13.62
C SER A 173 4.64 -22.82 14.81
N VAL A 174 3.71 -23.49 15.51
CA VAL A 174 4.02 -24.38 16.64
C VAL A 174 4.84 -25.60 16.19
N LYS A 175 4.51 -26.19 15.03
CA LYS A 175 5.25 -27.34 14.46
C LYS A 175 6.71 -27.04 14.11
N THR A 176 7.05 -25.77 13.90
CA THR A 176 8.40 -25.36 13.51
C THR A 176 9.31 -25.17 14.75
N THR A 177 8.74 -25.11 15.95
CA THR A 177 9.47 -24.82 17.20
C THR A 177 9.85 -26.09 17.98
N SER A 178 9.51 -27.28 17.46
CA SER A 178 9.99 -28.56 17.98
C SER A 178 11.27 -29.00 17.25
N VAL A 179 12.41 -28.39 17.60
CA VAL A 179 13.75 -28.90 17.26
C VAL A 179 14.64 -28.75 18.47
#